data_AF-A0A7S0BAA2-F1
#
_entry.id   AF-A0A7S0BAA2-F1
#
_cell.length_a   1.000
_cell.length_b   1.000
_cell.length_c   1.000
_cell.angle_alpha   90.00
_cell.angle_beta   90.00
_cell.angle_gamma   90.00
#
_symmetry.space_group_name_H-M   'P 1'
#
loop_
_entity.id
_entity.type
_entity.pdbx_description
1 polymer ?
#
loop_
_entity_poly.entity_id
_entity_poly.type
_entity_poly.pdbx_seq_one_letter_code
_entity_poly.pdbx_strand_id
1 'polypeptide(L)'
;ARVALDNGLAETLEDPAQEAEQEEGSEPNGLDTTIKLVCAPADEPPAAVFLCGHGAELDGVFFLQDVLHDGRPYFQKQCSDLKLFWSRKGQRWMVRAGGLLSDDSAGALSVPSDTPDPTMACGDWEQVA
;
A
#
# COMPACT_ATOMS: atom_id res chain seq x y z
N ALA A 1 16.10 40.34 -56.34
CA ALA A 1 15.88 41.70 -55.80
C ALA A 1 16.48 41.70 -54.39
N ARG A 2 17.60 42.40 -54.11
CA ARG A 2 17.68 43.82 -53.66
C ARG A 2 16.54 44.12 -52.66
N VAL A 3 16.80 44.47 -51.39
CA VAL A 3 17.36 45.75 -50.91
C VAL A 3 18.04 45.59 -49.53
N ALA A 4 19.03 46.44 -49.27
CA ALA A 4 19.90 46.54 -48.10
C ALA A 4 19.44 47.65 -47.09
N LEU A 5 20.29 47.92 -46.08
CA LEU A 5 20.45 49.18 -45.29
C LEU A 5 19.51 49.34 -44.08
N ASP A 6 19.90 49.89 -42.92
CA ASP A 6 21.15 50.46 -42.38
C ASP A 6 20.99 50.66 -40.85
N ASN A 7 22.01 51.24 -40.23
CA ASN A 7 22.37 51.48 -38.84
C ASN A 7 21.43 52.34 -37.95
N GLY A 8 21.72 52.29 -36.64
CA GLY A 8 21.46 53.34 -35.64
C GLY A 8 21.34 52.73 -34.23
N LEU A 9 22.35 52.69 -33.34
CA LEU A 9 23.19 53.74 -32.72
C LEU A 9 22.39 54.64 -31.76
N ALA A 10 22.49 54.39 -30.45
CA ALA A 10 22.54 55.40 -29.38
C ALA A 10 22.87 54.75 -28.02
N GLU A 11 23.98 55.19 -27.45
CA GLU A 11 24.43 54.98 -26.07
C GLU A 11 23.67 55.86 -25.07
N THR A 12 23.93 55.57 -23.79
CA THR A 12 23.90 56.47 -22.61
C THR A 12 22.54 56.70 -21.93
N LEU A 13 22.42 56.23 -20.69
CA LEU A 13 22.43 57.11 -19.52
C LEU A 13 22.62 56.30 -18.24
N GLU A 14 23.67 56.67 -17.50
CA GLU A 14 23.88 56.32 -16.10
C GLU A 14 22.84 57.05 -15.23
N ASP A 15 22.34 56.42 -14.18
CA ASP A 15 21.92 57.15 -12.97
C ASP A 15 22.15 56.28 -11.71
N PRO A 16 22.57 56.86 -10.58
CA PRO A 16 23.26 56.17 -9.50
C PRO A 16 22.36 55.74 -8.33
N ALA A 17 23.00 54.98 -7.44
CA ALA A 17 22.62 54.57 -6.10
C ALA A 17 21.48 55.33 -5.39
N GLN A 18 20.57 54.55 -4.79
CA GLN A 18 20.02 54.88 -3.48
C GLN A 18 20.12 53.67 -2.53
N GLU A 19 20.82 53.92 -1.43
CA GLU A 19 20.91 53.12 -0.20
C GLU A 19 19.58 53.11 0.56
N ALA A 20 19.27 52.00 1.25
CA ALA A 20 18.52 51.89 2.51
C ALA A 20 18.34 50.38 2.81
N GLU A 21 19.17 49.77 3.66
CA GLU A 21 19.00 49.65 5.13
C GLU A 21 18.07 48.51 5.56
N GLN A 22 18.62 47.65 6.44
CA GLN A 22 17.96 46.89 7.52
C GLN A 22 17.00 45.75 7.12
N GLU A 23 16.80 44.69 7.90
CA GLU A 23 17.45 43.97 9.01
C GLU A 23 16.55 42.70 9.16
N GLU A 24 16.96 41.72 9.98
CA GLU A 24 16.19 40.52 10.35
C GLU A 24 16.06 39.45 9.23
N GLY A 25 16.67 38.27 9.36
CA GLY A 25 16.64 37.45 10.57
C GLY A 25 15.38 36.60 10.55
N SER A 26 15.44 35.44 9.89
CA SER A 26 14.66 34.25 10.24
C SER A 26 15.04 33.15 9.28
N GLU A 27 16.05 32.37 9.68
CA GLU A 27 16.14 30.97 9.29
C GLU A 27 14.78 30.33 9.60
N PRO A 28 14.02 29.80 8.62
CA PRO A 28 12.93 28.91 8.97
C PRO A 28 13.57 27.62 9.48
N ASN A 29 13.61 27.57 10.81
CA ASN A 29 13.68 26.40 11.69
C ASN A 29 13.74 25.08 10.95
N GLY A 30 14.79 24.32 11.26
CA GLY A 30 14.96 22.94 10.85
C GLY A 30 13.62 22.22 10.83
N LEU A 31 13.30 21.68 9.66
CA LEU A 31 12.34 20.61 9.50
C LEU A 31 12.84 19.44 10.37
N ASP A 32 12.55 19.51 11.66
CA ASP A 32 12.42 18.38 12.55
C ASP A 32 11.27 17.55 12.00
N THR A 33 11.55 16.90 10.88
CA THR A 33 10.70 15.89 10.28
C THR A 33 10.92 14.66 11.14
N THR A 34 10.55 14.75 12.41
CA THR A 34 10.17 13.58 13.17
C THR A 34 9.03 12.98 12.37
N ILE A 35 9.36 11.99 11.53
CA ILE A 35 8.42 11.12 10.84
C ILE A 35 7.69 10.40 11.97
N LYS A 36 6.63 11.03 12.49
CA LYS A 36 5.64 10.35 13.28
C LYS A 36 5.02 9.37 12.29
N LEU A 37 5.43 8.11 12.40
CA LEU A 37 4.69 6.98 11.86
C LEU A 37 3.34 7.01 12.59
N VAL A 38 2.44 7.84 12.08
CA VAL A 38 1.04 7.80 12.49
C VAL A 38 0.56 6.47 11.93
N CYS A 39 0.29 5.52 12.82
CA CYS A 39 -0.54 4.39 12.46
C CYS A 39 -1.86 4.99 11.99
N ALA A 40 -2.01 5.19 10.67
CA ALA A 40 -3.34 5.27 10.09
C ALA A 40 -4.06 4.02 10.61
N PRO A 41 -5.22 4.14 11.26
CA PRO A 41 -5.94 2.97 11.70
C PRO A 41 -6.14 2.11 10.46
N ALA A 42 -5.46 0.97 10.42
CA ALA A 42 -5.82 -0.06 9.47
C ALA A 42 -7.30 -0.28 9.73
N ASP A 43 -8.14 -0.09 8.69
CA ASP A 43 -9.55 -0.43 8.77
C ASP A 43 -9.66 -1.78 9.47
N GLU A 44 -10.44 -1.82 10.54
CA GLU A 44 -10.56 -3.01 11.38
C GLU A 44 -10.90 -4.20 10.46
N PRO A 45 -10.15 -5.32 10.53
CA PRO A 45 -10.38 -6.42 9.61
C PRO A 45 -11.83 -6.89 9.75
N PRO A 46 -12.48 -7.28 8.64
CA PRO A 46 -13.87 -7.69 8.68
C PRO A 46 -14.06 -8.86 9.66
N ALA A 47 -15.14 -8.85 10.44
CA ALA A 47 -15.43 -9.94 11.39
C ALA A 47 -15.63 -11.30 10.70
N ALA A 48 -16.08 -11.28 9.44
CA ALA A 48 -16.23 -12.47 8.61
C ALA A 48 -16.04 -12.13 7.13
N VAL A 49 -15.59 -13.12 6.36
CA VAL A 49 -15.44 -13.05 4.91
C VAL A 49 -16.11 -14.25 4.26
N PHE A 50 -16.70 -14.06 3.09
CA PHE A 50 -17.33 -15.12 2.32
C PHE A 50 -16.52 -15.40 1.06
N LEU A 51 -16.10 -16.65 0.87
CA LEU A 51 -15.48 -17.11 -0.37
C LEU A 51 -16.51 -17.91 -1.17
N CYS A 52 -16.54 -17.69 -2.48
CA CYS A 52 -17.41 -18.43 -3.39
C CYS A 52 -16.77 -18.60 -4.78
N GLY A 53 -17.12 -19.68 -5.46
CA GLY A 53 -16.65 -19.97 -6.82
C GLY A 53 -15.33 -20.73 -6.88
N HIS A 54 -14.84 -21.26 -5.76
CA HIS A 54 -13.56 -21.96 -5.65
C HIS A 54 -13.73 -23.45 -5.33
N GLY A 55 -14.98 -23.94 -5.35
CA GLY A 55 -15.35 -25.33 -5.11
C GLY A 55 -16.07 -25.48 -3.77
N ALA A 56 -17.00 -26.44 -3.70
CA ALA A 56 -17.88 -26.61 -2.54
C ALA A 56 -17.14 -26.79 -1.20
N GLU A 57 -15.91 -27.30 -1.25
CA GLU A 57 -15.06 -27.45 -0.07
C GLU A 57 -14.51 -26.11 0.44
N LEU A 58 -14.17 -25.17 -0.44
CA LEU A 58 -13.57 -23.88 -0.09
C LEU A 58 -14.64 -22.80 0.10
N ASP A 59 -15.74 -22.90 -0.63
CA ASP A 59 -16.86 -21.97 -0.55
C ASP A 59 -17.47 -21.96 0.86
N GLY A 60 -17.70 -20.78 1.40
CA GLY A 60 -18.31 -20.61 2.71
C GLY A 60 -17.86 -19.36 3.45
N VAL A 61 -18.36 -19.25 4.68
CA VAL A 61 -18.07 -18.12 5.58
C VAL A 61 -16.86 -18.46 6.45
N PHE A 62 -15.92 -17.53 6.55
CA PHE A 62 -14.75 -17.59 7.41
C PHE A 62 -14.82 -16.47 8.44
N PHE A 63 -14.65 -16.79 9.72
CA PHE A 63 -14.72 -15.85 10.84
C PHE A 63 -13.34 -15.45 11.30
N LEU A 64 -13.15 -14.16 11.54
CA LEU A 64 -11.93 -13.59 12.12
C LEU A 64 -11.61 -14.27 13.45
N GLN A 65 -10.33 -14.51 13.69
CA GLN A 65 -9.84 -15.09 14.92
C GLN A 65 -9.22 -14.01 15.82
N ASP A 66 -9.35 -14.18 17.13
CA ASP A 66 -8.86 -13.22 18.14
C ASP A 66 -7.32 -13.14 18.19
N VAL A 67 -6.63 -14.12 17.60
CA VAL A 67 -5.16 -14.21 17.60
C VAL A 67 -4.63 -13.82 16.23
N LEU A 68 -3.52 -13.08 16.21
CA LEU A 68 -2.82 -12.78 14.97
C LEU A 68 -1.89 -13.94 14.57
N HIS A 69 -1.92 -14.30 13.30
CA HIS A 69 -0.94 -15.20 12.69
C HIS A 69 0.10 -14.36 11.95
N ASP A 70 1.38 -14.48 12.31
CA ASP A 70 2.46 -13.70 11.70
C ASP A 70 2.22 -12.17 11.72
N GLY A 71 1.56 -11.67 12.77
CA GLY A 71 1.22 -10.25 12.92
C GLY A 71 0.09 -9.77 12.00
N ARG A 72 -0.66 -10.70 11.38
CA ARG A 72 -1.82 -10.41 10.53
C ARG A 72 -3.06 -11.19 10.96
N PRO A 73 -4.27 -10.70 10.64
CA PRO A 73 -5.49 -11.43 10.91
C PRO A 73 -5.51 -12.74 10.11
N TYR A 74 -6.15 -13.74 10.69
CA TYR A 74 -6.52 -14.96 9.98
C TYR A 74 -7.95 -15.34 10.33
N PHE A 75 -8.55 -16.14 9.47
CA PHE A 75 -9.96 -16.49 9.54
C PHE A 75 -10.11 -18.01 9.55
N GLN A 76 -11.14 -18.51 10.22
CA GLN A 76 -11.48 -19.93 10.25
C GLN A 76 -12.85 -20.15 9.64
N LYS A 77 -12.97 -21.15 8.76
CA LYS A 77 -14.23 -21.51 8.12
C LYS A 77 -15.24 -22.02 9.13
N GLN A 78 -16.50 -21.64 8.95
CA GLN A 78 -17.59 -22.18 9.74
C GLN A 78 -17.67 -23.71 9.62
N CYS A 79 -17.72 -24.41 10.76
CA CYS A 79 -17.86 -25.86 10.84
C CYS A 79 -16.78 -26.67 10.10
N SER A 80 -15.58 -26.10 9.90
CA SER A 80 -14.47 -26.77 9.23
C SER A 80 -13.12 -26.32 9.81
N ASP A 81 -12.09 -27.13 9.61
CA ASP A 81 -10.70 -26.81 10.01
C ASP A 81 -9.95 -26.00 8.95
N LEU A 82 -10.65 -25.55 7.91
CA LEU A 82 -10.10 -24.66 6.89
C LEU A 82 -9.79 -23.29 7.48
N LYS A 83 -8.58 -22.82 7.25
CA LYS A 83 -8.10 -21.50 7.68
C LYS A 83 -7.71 -20.67 6.48
N LEU A 84 -8.07 -19.41 6.52
CA LEU A 84 -7.70 -18.38 5.57
C LEU A 84 -6.69 -17.44 6.22
N PHE A 85 -5.46 -17.37 5.71
CA PHE A 85 -4.38 -16.60 6.32
C PHE A 85 -3.43 -16.01 5.27
N TRP A 86 -2.72 -14.95 5.64
CA TRP A 86 -1.67 -14.37 4.79
C TRP A 86 -0.37 -15.19 4.89
N SER A 87 0.15 -15.65 3.76
CA SER A 87 1.44 -16.35 3.69
C SER A 87 2.56 -15.39 3.32
N ARG A 88 3.54 -15.22 4.21
CA ARG A 88 4.75 -14.42 3.94
C ARG A 88 5.62 -15.02 2.83
N LYS A 89 5.66 -16.35 2.72
CA LYS A 89 6.42 -17.05 1.67
C LYS A 89 5.81 -16.83 0.30
N GLY A 90 4.48 -16.92 0.21
CA GLY A 90 3.74 -16.76 -1.04
C GLY A 90 3.39 -15.31 -1.38
N GLN A 91 3.55 -14.39 -0.43
CA GLN A 91 3.06 -13.00 -0.49
C GLN A 91 1.62 -12.96 -1.02
N ARG A 92 0.76 -13.81 -0.45
CA ARG A 92 -0.63 -14.01 -0.88
C ARG A 92 -1.47 -14.59 0.25
N TRP A 93 -2.79 -14.41 0.17
CA TRP A 93 -3.75 -15.12 1.03
C TRP A 93 -3.87 -16.58 0.59
N MET A 94 -4.01 -17.47 1.58
CA MET A 94 -4.10 -18.91 1.37
C MET A 94 -5.25 -19.48 2.20
N VAL A 95 -6.01 -20.41 1.63
CA VAL A 95 -6.99 -21.25 2.33
C VAL A 95 -6.44 -22.65 2.44
N ARG A 96 -6.46 -23.23 3.65
CA ARG A 96 -5.90 -24.57 3.87
C ARG A 96 -6.51 -25.32 5.03
N ALA A 97 -6.60 -26.65 4.90
CA ALA A 97 -7.01 -27.53 5.98
C ALA A 97 -5.83 -27.79 6.93
N GLY A 98 -6.03 -27.57 8.24
CA GLY A 98 -5.07 -27.95 9.28
C GLY A 98 -4.30 -26.80 9.92
N GLY A 99 -3.00 -26.98 10.11
CA GLY A 99 -2.12 -26.05 10.82
C GLY A 99 -1.83 -24.76 10.04
N LEU A 100 -1.35 -23.73 10.75
CA LEU A 100 -0.89 -22.48 10.15
C LEU A 100 0.57 -22.56 9.63
N LEU A 101 1.24 -23.69 9.88
CA LEU A 101 2.64 -23.93 9.50
C LEU A 101 2.72 -24.46 8.06
N SER A 102 3.69 -23.93 7.32
CA SER A 102 3.84 -24.03 5.85
C SER A 102 4.33 -25.38 5.34
N ASP A 103 3.60 -26.48 5.58
CA ASP A 103 4.01 -27.80 5.08
C ASP A 103 3.17 -28.27 3.90
N ASP A 104 3.57 -28.06 2.64
CA ASP A 104 3.00 -28.66 1.40
C ASP A 104 1.77 -29.60 1.53
N SER A 105 0.56 -29.08 1.71
CA SER A 105 -0.66 -29.88 1.51
C SER A 105 -1.73 -29.04 0.82
N ALA A 106 -2.64 -29.73 0.13
CA ALA A 106 -3.71 -29.19 -0.68
C ALA A 106 -4.43 -27.98 -0.03
N GLY A 107 -4.66 -26.95 -0.83
CA GLY A 107 -5.29 -25.70 -0.42
C GLY A 107 -5.65 -24.82 -1.61
N ALA A 108 -6.13 -23.61 -1.36
CA ALA A 108 -6.29 -22.59 -2.40
C ALA A 108 -5.43 -21.37 -2.13
N LEU A 109 -4.96 -20.75 -3.20
CA LEU A 109 -4.11 -19.56 -3.18
C LEU A 109 -4.85 -18.42 -3.86
N SER A 110 -4.87 -17.25 -3.23
CA SER A 110 -5.22 -16.01 -3.93
C SER A 110 -4.08 -15.56 -4.86
N VAL A 111 -4.39 -14.59 -5.72
CA VAL A 111 -3.38 -13.86 -6.48
C VAL A 111 -2.41 -13.14 -5.52
N PRO A 112 -1.10 -13.10 -5.83
CA PRO A 112 -0.13 -12.31 -5.07
C PRO A 112 -0.56 -10.85 -4.93
N SER A 113 -0.88 -10.42 -3.72
CA SER A 113 -1.28 -9.04 -3.45
C SER A 113 -1.16 -8.75 -1.97
N ASP A 114 -0.21 -7.91 -1.56
CA ASP A 114 -0.01 -7.55 -0.15
C ASP A 114 -1.14 -6.65 0.37
N THR A 115 -2.26 -7.28 0.72
CA THR A 115 -3.45 -6.62 1.25
C THR A 115 -3.64 -6.92 2.73
N PRO A 116 -4.17 -5.95 3.50
CA PRO A 116 -4.44 -6.13 4.92
C PRO A 116 -5.58 -7.13 5.19
N ASP A 117 -6.50 -7.26 4.25
CA ASP A 117 -7.63 -8.19 4.29
C ASP A 117 -7.74 -9.02 2.99
N PRO A 118 -8.35 -10.22 3.06
CA PRO A 118 -8.49 -11.10 1.90
C PRO A 118 -9.57 -10.64 0.91
N THR A 119 -10.47 -9.72 1.28
CA THR A 119 -11.52 -9.23 0.36
C THR A 119 -10.98 -8.21 -0.64
N MET A 120 -9.87 -7.55 -0.30
CA MET A 120 -9.10 -6.69 -1.19
C MET A 120 -8.17 -7.47 -2.14
N ALA A 121 -7.99 -8.78 -1.96
CA ALA A 121 -7.20 -9.58 -2.88
C ALA A 121 -7.92 -9.69 -4.23
N CYS A 122 -7.44 -8.98 -5.24
CA CYS A 122 -8.02 -9.01 -6.58
C CYS A 122 -7.56 -10.24 -7.36
N GLY A 123 -8.51 -11.05 -7.82
CA GLY A 123 -8.29 -12.10 -8.82
C GLY A 123 -8.85 -13.47 -8.44
N ASP A 124 -8.61 -14.46 -9.29
CA ASP A 124 -9.10 -15.82 -9.10
C ASP A 124 -8.28 -16.53 -8.02
N TRP A 125 -8.95 -17.35 -7.20
CA TRP A 125 -8.25 -18.23 -6.28
C TRP A 125 -7.96 -19.55 -7.00
N GLU A 126 -6.69 -19.93 -7.02
CA GLU A 126 -6.22 -21.15 -7.66
C GLU A 126 -6.14 -22.28 -6.63
N GLN A 127 -6.80 -23.41 -6.92
CA GLN A 127 -6.68 -24.60 -6.11
C GLN A 127 -5.33 -25.29 -6.40
N VAL A 128 -4.57 -25.56 -5.35
CA VAL A 128 -3.29 -26.29 -5.42
C VAL A 128 -3.54 -27.70 -4.91
N ALA A 129 -3.36 -28.66 -5.81
CA ALA A 129 -3.50 -30.10 -5.55
C ALA A 129 -2.25 -30.68 -4.88
#